data_AF-A0AAW0YA14-F1
#
_entry.id   AF-A0AAW0YA14-F1
#
_cell.length_a   1.000
_cell.length_b   1.000
_cell.length_c   1.000
_cell.angle_alpha   90.00
_cell.angle_beta   90.00
_cell.angle_gamma   90.00
#
_symmetry.space_group_name_H-M   'P 1'
#
loop_
_entity.id
_entity.type
_entity.pdbx_description
1 polymer ?
#
loop_
_entity_poly.entity_id
_entity_poly.type
_entity_poly.pdbx_seq_one_letter_code
_entity_poly.pdbx_strand_id
1 'polypeptide(L)'
;AERASKEEFVEHILPHLKPIMKLSEPVQIMLQLMQKMELLLVKTPGDDVRSDVLPLLYRALECDTQQIQELCLSVIPACAQLVENHAMKNALLPKIKKLCLGTGYLSIRVNCLVCVGKILEYLDKWLVMDDIFPFLEQ
;
A
#
# COMPACT_ATOMS: atom_id res chain seq x y z
N ALA A 1 16.89 -4.10 -13.48
CA ALA A 1 16.28 -4.26 -12.13
C ALA A 1 16.13 -5.72 -11.75
N GLU A 2 15.35 -6.54 -12.47
CA GLU A 2 15.07 -7.94 -12.08
C GLU A 2 16.33 -8.83 -11.97
N ARG A 3 17.36 -8.58 -12.79
CA ARG A 3 18.64 -9.32 -12.77
C ARG A 3 19.72 -8.71 -11.88
N ALA A 4 19.48 -7.54 -11.31
CA ALA A 4 20.46 -6.85 -10.48
C ALA A 4 20.52 -7.49 -9.09
N SER A 5 21.70 -7.47 -8.46
CA SER A 5 21.80 -7.80 -7.02
C SER A 5 21.03 -6.78 -6.18
N LYS A 6 20.89 -7.04 -4.87
CA LYS A 6 20.23 -6.07 -3.99
C LYS A 6 21.07 -4.80 -3.86
N GLU A 7 22.39 -4.96 -3.79
CA GLU A 7 23.38 -3.89 -3.69
C GLU A 7 23.36 -3.02 -4.95
N GLU A 8 23.44 -3.64 -6.14
CA GLU A 8 23.37 -2.93 -7.42
C GLU A 8 22.04 -2.17 -7.59
N PHE A 9 20.93 -2.76 -7.14
CA PHE A 9 19.63 -2.09 -7.16
C PHE A 9 19.65 -0.84 -6.27
N VAL A 10 20.14 -0.95 -5.05
CA VAL A 10 20.16 0.15 -4.09
C VAL A 10 21.12 1.26 -4.54
N GLU A 11 22.28 0.90 -5.09
CA GLU A 11 23.31 1.87 -5.48
C GLU A 11 22.98 2.58 -6.80
N HIS A 12 22.43 1.86 -7.79
CA HIS A 12 22.33 2.37 -9.16
C HIS A 12 20.90 2.52 -9.68
N ILE A 13 19.89 1.94 -9.04
CA ILE A 13 18.50 1.95 -9.56
C ILE A 13 17.57 2.74 -8.63
N LEU A 14 17.57 2.42 -7.34
CA LEU A 14 16.70 3.03 -6.34
C LEU A 14 16.80 4.56 -6.30
N PRO A 15 18.00 5.21 -6.39
CA PRO A 15 18.09 6.67 -6.36
C PRO A 15 17.32 7.36 -7.49
N HIS A 16 17.23 6.71 -8.65
CA HIS A 16 16.45 7.21 -9.80
C HIS A 16 14.96 6.85 -9.70
N LEU A 17 14.61 5.76 -9.01
CA LEU A 17 13.21 5.39 -8.78
C LEU A 17 12.54 6.29 -7.73
N LYS A 18 13.24 6.71 -6.67
CA LYS A 18 12.67 7.58 -5.62
C LYS A 18 11.96 8.84 -6.14
N PRO A 19 12.54 9.66 -7.05
CA PRO A 19 11.81 10.79 -7.61
C PRO A 19 10.62 10.35 -8.47
N ILE A 20 10.71 9.23 -9.19
CA ILE A 20 9.61 8.68 -10.00
C ILE A 20 8.46 8.24 -9.09
N MET A 21 8.76 7.64 -7.93
CA MET A 21 7.76 7.27 -6.95
C MET A 21 6.93 8.48 -6.50
N LYS A 22 7.47 9.70 -6.52
CA LYS A 22 6.76 10.93 -6.11
C LYS A 22 5.86 11.52 -7.20
N LEU A 23 5.97 11.06 -8.44
CA LEU A 23 5.12 11.52 -9.53
C LEU A 23 3.69 10.99 -9.33
N SER A 24 2.71 11.84 -9.61
CA SER A 24 1.29 11.45 -9.65
C SER A 24 0.74 11.45 -11.07
N GLU A 25 1.43 12.13 -12.00
CA GLU A 25 1.03 12.24 -13.40
C GLU A 25 2.21 11.92 -14.33
N PRO A 26 1.96 11.26 -15.47
CA PRO A 26 0.69 10.64 -15.84
C PRO A 26 0.37 9.42 -14.95
N VAL A 27 -0.91 9.13 -14.70
CA VAL A 27 -1.36 8.00 -13.84
C VAL A 27 -0.72 6.64 -14.18
N GLN A 28 -0.32 6.45 -15.44
CA GLN A 28 0.39 5.28 -15.93
C GLN A 28 1.70 5.03 -15.19
N ILE A 29 2.40 6.07 -14.71
CA ILE A 29 3.63 5.90 -13.90
C ILE A 29 3.30 5.13 -12.62
N MET A 30 2.25 5.55 -11.91
CA MET A 30 1.80 4.86 -10.69
C MET A 30 1.39 3.43 -10.99
N LEU A 31 0.65 3.20 -12.08
CA LEU A 31 0.26 1.85 -12.50
C LEU A 31 1.48 0.95 -12.76
N GLN A 32 2.50 1.44 -13.46
CA GLN A 32 3.72 0.68 -13.72
C GLN A 32 4.47 0.34 -12.43
N LEU A 33 4.54 1.28 -11.47
CA LEU A 33 5.13 1.03 -10.16
C LEU A 33 4.33 -0.02 -9.36
N MET A 34 3.00 0.05 -9.38
CA MET A 34 2.14 -0.94 -8.72
C MET A 34 2.31 -2.34 -9.32
N GLN A 35 2.39 -2.45 -10.65
CA GLN A 35 2.60 -3.73 -11.35
C GLN A 35 3.96 -4.37 -11.03
N LYS A 36 4.95 -3.58 -10.58
CA LYS A 36 6.30 -4.04 -10.21
C LYS A 36 6.54 -4.03 -8.71
N MET A 37 5.49 -3.89 -7.90
CA MET A 37 5.64 -3.64 -6.47
C MET A 37 6.29 -4.78 -5.70
N GLU A 38 6.02 -6.03 -6.04
CA GLU A 38 6.69 -7.18 -5.41
C GLU A 38 8.21 -7.09 -5.53
N LEU A 39 8.72 -6.79 -6.73
CA LEU A 39 10.16 -6.58 -6.95
C LEU A 39 10.68 -5.39 -6.13
N LEU A 40 9.94 -4.28 -6.13
CA LEU A 40 10.31 -3.08 -5.38
C LEU A 40 10.44 -3.41 -3.89
N LEU A 41 9.49 -4.13 -3.30
CA LEU A 41 9.52 -4.48 -1.88
C LEU A 41 10.66 -5.43 -1.52
N VAL A 42 10.95 -6.42 -2.37
CA VAL A 42 12.04 -7.38 -2.13
C VAL A 42 13.42 -6.69 -2.17
N LYS A 43 13.59 -5.71 -3.07
CA LYS A 43 14.90 -5.07 -3.32
C LYS A 43 15.12 -3.78 -2.51
N THR A 44 14.05 -3.10 -2.09
CA THR A 44 14.13 -1.81 -1.39
C THR A 44 14.35 -2.03 0.11
N PRO A 45 15.34 -1.36 0.74
CA PRO A 45 15.54 -1.40 2.19
C PRO A 45 14.32 -0.88 2.98
N GLY A 46 14.12 -1.37 4.21
CA GLY A 46 12.94 -1.02 5.02
C GLY A 46 12.81 0.49 5.30
N ASP A 47 13.92 1.21 5.46
CA ASP A 47 13.91 2.67 5.62
C ASP A 47 13.36 3.37 4.38
N ASP A 48 13.78 2.92 3.20
CA ASP A 48 13.34 3.46 1.92
C ASP A 48 11.90 3.05 1.58
N VAL A 49 11.47 1.86 2.02
CA VAL A 49 10.06 1.47 1.93
C VAL A 49 9.20 2.43 2.74
N ARG A 50 9.63 2.78 3.94
CA ARG A 50 8.91 3.74 4.80
C ARG A 50 8.90 5.15 4.21
N SER A 51 10.03 5.64 3.70
CA SER A 51 10.15 7.02 3.21
C SER A 51 9.57 7.25 1.82
N ASP A 52 9.59 6.25 0.93
CA ASP A 52 9.27 6.44 -0.48
C ASP A 52 8.13 5.54 -0.98
N VAL A 53 8.06 4.28 -0.54
CA VAL A 53 7.04 3.32 -1.04
C VAL A 53 5.71 3.46 -0.32
N LEU A 54 5.68 3.60 1.02
CA LEU A 54 4.42 3.79 1.76
C LEU A 54 3.66 5.05 1.31
N PRO A 55 4.29 6.23 1.10
CA PRO A 55 3.60 7.39 0.55
C PRO A 55 3.04 7.18 -0.86
N LEU A 56 3.67 6.33 -1.67
CA LEU A 56 3.14 5.93 -2.97
C LEU A 56 1.89 5.04 -2.81
N LEU A 57 1.90 4.06 -1.90
CA LEU A 57 0.73 3.22 -1.62
C LEU A 57 -0.44 4.04 -1.09
N TYR A 58 -0.19 5.01 -0.21
CA TYR A 58 -1.26 5.88 0.31
C TYR A 58 -1.93 6.69 -0.80
N ARG A 59 -1.15 7.20 -1.77
CA ARG A 59 -1.72 7.87 -2.95
C ARG A 59 -2.42 6.91 -3.89
N ALA A 60 -1.92 5.68 -4.05
CA ALA A 60 -2.55 4.66 -4.89
C ALA A 60 -3.95 4.25 -4.37
N LEU A 61 -4.15 4.19 -3.05
CA LEU A 61 -5.47 3.98 -2.45
C LEU A 61 -6.49 5.09 -2.78
N GLU A 62 -6.00 6.31 -3.03
CA GLU A 62 -6.82 7.48 -3.33
C GLU A 62 -6.93 7.77 -4.84
N CYS A 63 -6.30 6.96 -5.68
CA CYS A 63 -6.41 7.06 -7.13
C CYS A 63 -7.76 6.54 -7.61
N ASP A 64 -8.39 7.19 -8.60
CA ASP A 64 -9.68 6.75 -9.15
C ASP A 64 -9.58 5.53 -10.08
N THR A 65 -8.38 5.01 -10.33
CA THR A 65 -8.17 3.86 -11.21
C THR A 65 -8.34 2.56 -10.44
N GLN A 66 -9.41 1.81 -10.76
CA GLN A 66 -9.72 0.51 -10.14
C GLN A 66 -8.52 -0.44 -10.10
N GLN A 67 -7.79 -0.61 -11.22
CA GLN A 67 -6.64 -1.52 -11.27
C GLN A 67 -5.51 -1.13 -10.30
N ILE A 68 -5.27 0.17 -10.12
CA ILE A 68 -4.25 0.67 -9.17
C ILE A 68 -4.69 0.35 -7.74
N GLN A 69 -5.96 0.58 -7.41
CA GLN A 69 -6.52 0.28 -6.10
C GLN A 69 -6.44 -1.22 -5.79
N GLU A 70 -6.80 -2.10 -6.73
CA GLU A 70 -6.72 -3.57 -6.55
C GLU A 70 -5.28 -4.02 -6.29
N LEU A 71 -4.33 -3.57 -7.12
CA LEU A 71 -2.91 -3.87 -6.92
C LEU A 71 -2.41 -3.36 -5.57
N CYS A 72 -2.73 -2.11 -5.21
CA CYS A 72 -2.33 -1.51 -3.94
C CYS A 72 -2.85 -2.31 -2.74
N LEU A 73 -4.13 -2.68 -2.74
CA LEU A 73 -4.75 -3.49 -1.67
C LEU A 73 -4.10 -4.87 -1.53
N SER A 74 -3.69 -5.49 -2.64
CA SER A 74 -2.99 -6.78 -2.61
C SER A 74 -1.59 -6.69 -1.98
N VAL A 75 -0.92 -5.53 -2.11
CA VAL A 75 0.46 -5.30 -1.68
C VAL A 75 0.53 -4.91 -0.21
N ILE A 76 -0.39 -4.06 0.26
CA ILE A 76 -0.35 -3.47 1.60
C ILE A 76 -0.02 -4.47 2.72
N PRO A 77 -0.58 -5.69 2.76
CA PRO A 77 -0.25 -6.67 3.80
C PRO A 77 1.24 -7.02 3.88
N ALA A 78 1.95 -7.07 2.75
CA ALA A 78 3.39 -7.36 2.73
C ALA A 78 4.24 -6.25 3.39
N CYS A 79 3.70 -5.03 3.47
CA CYS A 79 4.36 -3.88 4.08
C CYS A 79 3.86 -3.60 5.51
N ALA A 80 2.85 -4.31 6.00
CA ALA A 80 2.13 -3.93 7.22
C ALA A 80 3.05 -3.83 8.46
N GLN A 81 4.01 -4.75 8.59
CA GLN A 81 5.03 -4.72 9.65
C GLN A 81 5.93 -3.47 9.66
N LEU A 82 6.05 -2.77 8.52
CA LEU A 82 6.85 -1.56 8.38
C LEU A 82 6.03 -0.28 8.66
N VAL A 83 4.71 -0.41 8.83
CA VAL A 83 3.82 0.70 9.11
C VAL A 83 3.75 0.90 10.62
N GLU A 84 4.10 2.09 11.08
CA GLU A 84 3.97 2.44 12.50
C GLU A 84 2.50 2.46 12.92
N ASN A 85 2.21 2.06 14.17
CA ASN A 85 0.84 2.01 14.73
C ASN A 85 0.07 3.33 14.53
N HIS A 86 0.74 4.47 14.69
CA HIS A 86 0.13 5.78 14.46
C HIS A 86 -0.31 5.97 13.00
N ALA A 87 0.54 5.62 12.02
CA ALA A 87 0.21 5.70 10.61
C ALA A 87 -0.84 4.66 10.19
N MET A 88 -0.80 3.46 10.79
CA MET A 88 -1.80 2.41 10.60
C MET A 88 -3.20 2.92 10.95
N LYS A 89 -3.35 3.47 12.16
CA LYS A 89 -4.62 3.98 12.70
C LYS A 89 -5.11 5.25 12.00
N ASN A 90 -4.21 6.20 11.75
CA ASN A 90 -4.61 7.55 11.34
C ASN A 90 -4.51 7.81 9.83
N ALA A 91 -3.86 6.94 9.06
CA ALA A 91 -3.71 7.10 7.62
C ALA A 91 -4.17 5.88 6.83
N LEU A 92 -3.61 4.70 7.10
CA LEU A 92 -3.84 3.52 6.26
C LEU A 92 -5.26 2.96 6.41
N LEU A 93 -5.69 2.64 7.63
CA LEU A 93 -7.02 2.09 7.89
C LEU A 93 -8.16 3.04 7.45
N PRO A 94 -8.14 4.36 7.75
CA PRO A 94 -9.16 5.28 7.28
C PRO A 94 -9.28 5.29 5.75
N LYS A 95 -8.15 5.22 5.02
CA LYS A 95 -8.15 5.18 3.55
C LYS A 95 -8.76 3.89 3.01
N ILE A 96 -8.40 2.73 3.57
CA ILE A 96 -8.97 1.43 3.16
C ILE A 96 -10.49 1.40 3.42
N LYS A 97 -10.93 1.84 4.62
CA LYS A 97 -12.36 1.90 4.96
C LYS A 97 -13.12 2.84 4.03
N LYS A 98 -12.60 4.06 3.80
CA LYS A 98 -13.19 5.02 2.87
C LYS A 98 -13.32 4.43 1.46
N LEU A 99 -12.29 3.76 0.97
CA LEU A 99 -12.31 3.10 -0.34
C LEU A 99 -13.35 1.97 -0.38
N CYS A 100 -13.40 1.14 0.66
CA CYS A 100 -14.37 0.04 0.76
C CYS A 100 -15.82 0.51 0.73
N LEU A 101 -16.15 1.58 1.46
CA LEU A 101 -17.52 2.11 1.54
C LEU A 101 -17.87 2.97 0.31
N GLY A 102 -16.90 3.70 -0.24
CA GLY A 102 -17.13 4.65 -1.33
C GLY A 102 -17.10 4.05 -2.73
N THR A 103 -16.53 2.86 -2.90
CA THR A 103 -16.44 2.23 -4.22
C THR A 103 -17.74 1.56 -4.68
N GLY A 104 -18.02 1.66 -5.98
CA GLY A 104 -19.07 0.89 -6.67
C GLY A 104 -18.62 -0.50 -7.14
N TYR A 105 -17.32 -0.80 -7.06
CA TYR A 105 -16.76 -2.05 -7.56
C TYR A 105 -16.71 -3.11 -6.46
N LEU A 106 -17.39 -4.24 -6.67
CA LEU A 106 -17.38 -5.36 -5.73
C LEU A 106 -15.95 -5.90 -5.50
N SER A 107 -15.13 -5.97 -6.55
CA SER A 107 -13.75 -6.44 -6.45
C SER A 107 -12.92 -5.58 -5.49
N ILE A 108 -13.11 -4.25 -5.50
CA ILE A 108 -12.44 -3.34 -4.56
C ILE A 108 -12.91 -3.61 -3.13
N ARG A 109 -14.22 -3.76 -2.91
CA ARG A 109 -14.75 -4.07 -1.56
C ARG A 109 -14.16 -5.37 -1.00
N VAL A 110 -14.16 -6.43 -1.80
CA VAL A 110 -13.58 -7.72 -1.40
C VAL A 110 -12.09 -7.57 -1.09
N ASN A 111 -11.32 -6.88 -1.95
CA ASN A 111 -9.90 -6.66 -1.72
C ASN A 111 -9.63 -5.80 -0.47
N CYS A 112 -10.46 -4.80 -0.16
CA CYS A 112 -10.35 -4.03 1.08
C CYS A 112 -10.53 -4.93 2.30
N LEU A 113 -11.57 -5.76 2.32
CA LEU A 113 -11.85 -6.68 3.43
C LEU A 113 -10.75 -7.73 3.60
N VAL A 114 -10.26 -8.30 2.49
CA VAL A 114 -9.12 -9.24 2.51
C VAL A 114 -7.86 -8.54 3.03
N CYS A 115 -7.59 -7.31 2.59
CA CYS A 115 -6.46 -6.52 3.06
C CYS A 115 -6.57 -6.27 4.57
N VAL A 116 -7.73 -5.80 5.06
CA VAL A 116 -7.99 -5.59 6.50
C VAL A 116 -7.77 -6.88 7.28
N GLY A 117 -8.35 -8.00 6.83
CA GLY A 117 -8.20 -9.30 7.48
C GLY A 117 -6.74 -9.74 7.59
N LYS A 118 -5.94 -9.52 6.55
CA LYS A 118 -4.51 -9.85 6.56
C LYS A 118 -3.66 -8.94 7.46
N ILE A 119 -4.08 -7.69 7.67
CA ILE A 119 -3.33 -6.76 8.55
C ILE A 119 -3.79 -6.80 10.00
N LEU A 120 -4.85 -7.55 10.34
CA LEU A 120 -5.40 -7.63 11.70
C LEU A 120 -4.35 -7.98 12.77
N GLU A 121 -3.38 -8.85 12.43
CA GLU A 121 -2.31 -9.25 13.35
C GLU A 121 -1.37 -8.10 13.77
N TYR A 122 -1.33 -7.02 12.98
CA TYR A 122 -0.54 -5.82 13.26
C TYR A 122 -1.34 -4.72 13.97
N LEU A 123 -2.62 -4.97 14.27
CA LEU A 123 -3.48 -4.00 14.95
C LEU A 123 -3.56 -4.29 16.45
N ASP A 124 -3.61 -3.24 17.26
CA ASP A 124 -3.87 -3.41 18.68
C ASP A 124 -5.32 -3.88 18.91
N LYS A 125 -5.52 -4.64 20.00
CA LYS A 125 -6.81 -5.26 20.32
C LYS A 125 -7.94 -4.22 20.41
N TRP A 126 -7.67 -3.03 20.95
CA TRP A 126 -8.69 -2.00 21.10
C TRP A 126 -9.11 -1.45 19.75
N LEU A 127 -8.16 -1.17 18.87
CA LEU A 127 -8.47 -0.76 17.50
C LEU A 127 -9.30 -1.81 16.74
N VAL A 128 -9.02 -3.09 16.93
CA VAL A 128 -9.85 -4.14 16.31
C VAL A 128 -11.29 -4.11 16.83
N MET A 129 -11.47 -4.04 18.16
CA MET A 129 -12.78 -4.06 18.78
C MET A 129 -13.60 -2.79 18.52
N ASP A 130 -12.96 -1.62 18.60
CA ASP A 130 -13.64 -0.32 18.61
C ASP A 130 -13.76 0.29 17.21
N ASP A 131 -12.97 -0.17 16.24
CA ASP A 131 -12.94 0.41 14.89
C ASP A 131 -13.18 -0.65 13.79
N ILE A 132 -12.47 -1.77 13.82
CA ILE A 132 -12.60 -2.78 12.74
C ILE A 132 -13.93 -3.53 12.82
N PHE A 133 -14.35 -4.02 13.98
CA PHE A 133 -15.63 -4.72 14.11
C PHE A 133 -16.83 -3.84 13.74
N PRO A 134 -16.97 -2.60 14.24
CA PRO A 134 -18.05 -1.70 13.83
C PRO A 134 -18.02 -1.34 12.33
N PHE A 135 -16.84 -1.37 11.71
CA PHE A 135 -16.72 -1.18 10.26
C PHE A 135 -17.27 -2.38 9.46
N LEU A 136 -17.11 -3.62 9.95
CA LEU A 136 -17.61 -4.82 9.27
C LEU A 136 -19.14 -4.98 9.34
N GLU A 137 -19.80 -4.26 10.25
CA GLU A 137 -21.27 -4.28 10.41
C GLU A 137 -22.01 -3.30 9.48
N GLN A 138 -21.28 -2.44 8.76
CA GLN A 138 -21.82 -1.43 7.84
C GLN A 138 -22.05 -1.98 6.43
#